data_AF-A0A8X7WDX2-F1
#
_entry.id   AF-A0A8X7WDX2-F1
#
_cell.length_a   1.000
_cell.length_b   1.000
_cell.length_c   1.000
_cell.angle_alpha   90.00
_cell.angle_beta   90.00
_cell.angle_gamma   90.00
#
_symmetry.space_group_name_H-M   'P 1'
#
loop_
_entity.id
_entity.type
_entity.pdbx_description
1 polymer ?
#
loop_
_entity_poly.entity_id
_entity_poly.type
_entity_poly.pdbx_seq_one_letter_code
_entity_poly.pdbx_strand_id
1 'polypeptide(L)'
;MSMLPNDNSIQIPEVWNDNLESEMALIRGIVDYFPFVAMDTAFPGTVFAPVGAFQTATEYHYETLRTNVNLLKMIQLGLTFSDKNGNLPTCGPDNRYCIWQFNFREFDLSFDNFSHDSIDLLRRSGIDFAKTTETASFRDASPSF
;
A
#
# COMPACT_ATOMS: atom_id res chain seq x y z
N MET A 1 -4.71 -24.82 -18.19
CA MET A 1 -4.97 -23.59 -18.96
C MET A 1 -4.94 -22.44 -17.97
N SER A 2 -4.04 -21.48 -18.14
CA SER A 2 -3.96 -20.29 -17.29
C SER A 2 -5.21 -19.43 -17.52
N MET A 3 -6.15 -19.49 -16.59
CA MET A 3 -7.35 -18.65 -16.57
C MET A 3 -6.99 -17.29 -16.01
N LEU A 4 -6.29 -16.47 -16.79
CA LEU A 4 -6.30 -15.04 -16.48
C LEU A 4 -7.64 -14.49 -16.98
N PRO A 5 -8.43 -13.84 -16.11
CA PRO A 5 -9.65 -13.15 -16.54
C PRO A 5 -9.33 -12.16 -17.67
N ASN A 6 -10.28 -11.93 -18.58
CA ASN A 6 -10.14 -10.82 -19.55
C ASN A 6 -9.86 -9.53 -18.77
N ASP A 7 -8.94 -8.68 -19.25
CA ASP A 7 -8.48 -7.48 -18.52
C ASP A 7 -9.64 -6.58 -18.03
N ASN A 8 -10.69 -6.45 -18.84
CA ASN A 8 -11.91 -5.69 -18.50
C ASN A 8 -12.77 -6.29 -17.37
N SER A 9 -12.45 -7.50 -16.90
CA SER A 9 -13.18 -8.18 -15.83
C SER A 9 -12.57 -7.98 -14.46
N ILE A 10 -11.38 -7.36 -14.37
CA ILE A 10 -10.74 -7.01 -13.10
C ILE A 10 -10.97 -5.52 -12.84
N GLN A 11 -11.40 -5.22 -11.63
CA GLN A 11 -11.47 -3.89 -11.07
C GLN A 11 -10.42 -3.77 -9.95
N ILE A 12 -9.73 -2.64 -9.93
CA ILE A 12 -8.82 -2.29 -8.85
C ILE A 12 -9.41 -1.07 -8.13
N PRO A 13 -10.26 -1.26 -7.09
CA PRO A 13 -10.78 -0.13 -6.33
C PRO A 13 -9.65 0.59 -5.62
N GLU A 14 -9.48 1.89 -5.92
CA GLU A 14 -8.61 2.76 -5.15
C GLU A 14 -9.29 3.09 -3.82
N VAL A 15 -8.69 2.63 -2.72
CA VAL A 15 -9.16 2.88 -1.36
C VAL A 15 -8.41 4.08 -0.81
N TRP A 16 -9.18 5.08 -0.40
CA TRP A 16 -8.78 6.34 0.22
C TRP A 16 -9.58 6.54 1.52
N ASN A 17 -9.31 7.62 2.26
CA ASN A 17 -9.97 7.88 3.54
C ASN A 17 -11.50 7.96 3.46
N ASP A 18 -12.05 8.47 2.36
CA ASP A 18 -13.48 8.70 2.14
C ASP A 18 -14.28 7.43 1.83
N ASN A 19 -13.65 6.39 1.26
CA ASN A 19 -14.29 5.10 0.97
C ASN A 19 -13.74 3.92 1.79
N LEU A 20 -12.77 4.13 2.68
CA LEU A 20 -12.14 3.09 3.49
C LEU A 20 -13.16 2.18 4.19
N GLU A 21 -14.13 2.76 4.89
CA GLU A 21 -15.12 1.97 5.64
C GLU A 21 -16.03 1.12 4.73
N SER A 22 -16.38 1.66 3.55
CA SER A 22 -17.19 0.94 2.57
C SER A 22 -16.43 -0.27 2.02
N GLU A 23 -15.18 -0.08 1.60
CA GLU A 23 -14.36 -1.15 1.04
C GLU A 23 -13.99 -2.20 2.10
N MET A 24 -13.70 -1.77 3.33
CA MET A 24 -13.47 -2.69 4.44
C MET A 24 -14.73 -3.49 4.79
N ALA A 25 -15.94 -2.94 4.63
CA ALA A 25 -17.19 -3.69 4.80
C ALA A 25 -17.34 -4.80 3.74
N LEU A 26 -16.96 -4.52 2.49
CA LEU A 26 -16.94 -5.52 1.42
C LEU A 26 -15.93 -6.63 1.72
N ILE A 27 -14.71 -6.27 2.12
CA ILE A 27 -13.66 -7.22 2.50
C ILE A 27 -14.13 -8.13 3.64
N ARG A 28 -14.74 -7.57 4.69
CA ARG A 28 -15.32 -8.35 5.79
C ARG A 28 -16.38 -9.35 5.31
N GLY A 29 -17.15 -9.01 4.28
CA GLY A 29 -18.16 -9.91 3.72
C GLY A 29 -17.59 -11.08 2.90
N ILE A 30 -16.38 -10.95 2.36
CA ILE A 30 -15.78 -11.97 1.48
C ILE A 30 -14.71 -12.83 2.16
N VAL A 31 -14.08 -12.34 3.24
CA VAL A 31 -12.84 -12.95 3.78
C VAL A 31 -13.02 -14.41 4.23
N ASP A 32 -14.20 -14.78 4.73
CA ASP A 32 -14.50 -16.15 5.14
C ASP A 32 -14.62 -17.12 3.93
N TYR A 33 -15.00 -16.61 2.76
CA TYR A 33 -15.15 -17.37 1.53
C TYR A 33 -13.87 -17.38 0.68
N PHE A 34 -13.07 -16.30 0.76
CA PHE A 34 -11.82 -16.10 0.02
C PHE A 34 -10.66 -15.87 1.00
N PRO A 35 -10.24 -16.89 1.78
CA PRO A 35 -9.35 -16.69 2.93
C PRO A 35 -7.86 -16.57 2.58
N PHE A 36 -7.47 -16.76 1.32
CA PHE A 36 -6.06 -16.65 0.90
C PHE A 36 -5.77 -15.23 0.44
N VAL A 37 -4.85 -14.55 1.13
CA VAL A 37 -4.50 -13.15 0.87
C VAL A 37 -3.09 -13.06 0.30
N ALA A 38 -2.98 -12.53 -0.92
CA ALA A 38 -1.72 -12.03 -1.46
C ALA A 38 -1.62 -10.53 -1.15
N MET A 39 -0.45 -10.09 -0.67
CA MET A 39 -0.18 -8.68 -0.36
C MET A 39 1.07 -8.18 -1.05
N ASP A 40 1.08 -6.89 -1.37
CA ASP A 40 2.25 -6.14 -1.81
C ASP A 40 2.19 -4.70 -1.26
N THR A 41 3.34 -4.05 -1.12
CA THR A 41 3.42 -2.67 -0.58
C THR A 41 4.35 -1.79 -1.40
N ALA A 42 3.97 -0.52 -1.58
CA ALA A 42 4.87 0.50 -2.07
C ALA A 42 5.31 1.43 -0.93
N PHE A 43 6.61 1.66 -0.84
CA PHE A 43 7.25 2.52 0.17
C PHE A 43 8.45 3.25 -0.45
N PRO A 44 8.96 4.34 0.16
CA PRO A 44 9.96 5.21 -0.46
C PRO A 44 11.39 4.65 -0.41
N GLY A 45 11.54 3.33 -0.52
CA GLY A 45 12.81 2.63 -0.62
C GLY A 45 13.52 2.41 0.70
N THR A 46 14.85 2.26 0.61
CA THR A 46 15.76 2.09 1.75
C THR A 46 16.70 3.29 1.78
N VAL A 47 16.64 4.08 2.85
CA VAL A 47 17.39 5.34 3.00
C VAL A 47 18.46 5.21 4.08
N PHE A 48 18.15 4.49 5.16
CA PHE A 48 19.00 4.41 6.34
C PHE A 48 19.77 3.09 6.35
N ALA A 49 21.07 3.17 6.60
CA ALA A 49 21.91 2.01 6.91
C ALA A 49 22.21 2.01 8.42
N PRO A 50 21.89 0.92 9.14
CA PRO A 50 22.15 0.87 10.58
C PRO A 50 23.65 0.79 10.83
N VAL A 51 24.13 1.58 11.79
CA VAL A 51 25.55 1.61 12.19
C VAL A 51 25.74 0.76 13.43
N GLY A 52 26.60 -0.26 13.35
CA GLY A 52 26.85 -1.16 14.47
C GLY A 52 27.69 -2.37 14.08
N ALA A 53 28.05 -3.17 15.09
CA ALA A 53 28.65 -4.47 14.87
C ALA A 53 27.54 -5.52 14.78
N PHE A 54 27.42 -6.17 13.61
CA PHE A 54 26.45 -7.24 13.37
C PHE A 54 27.19 -8.57 13.27
N GLN A 55 26.69 -9.59 13.95
CA GLN A 55 27.32 -10.91 13.98
C GLN A 55 27.02 -11.72 12.72
N THR A 56 25.89 -11.44 12.06
CA THR A 56 25.46 -12.14 10.85
C THR A 56 24.86 -11.18 9.81
N ALA A 57 24.86 -11.61 8.54
CA ALA A 57 24.19 -10.87 7.47
C ALA A 57 22.67 -10.77 7.72
N THR A 58 22.05 -11.80 8.28
CA THR A 58 20.62 -11.80 8.62
C THR A 58 20.28 -10.74 9.66
N GLU A 59 21.11 -10.58 10.69
CA GLU A 59 20.94 -9.54 11.71
C GLU A 59 21.05 -8.15 11.09
N TYR A 60 22.07 -7.92 10.25
CA TYR A 60 22.21 -6.66 9.51
C TYR A 60 21.00 -6.36 8.62
N HIS A 61 20.50 -7.34 7.88
CA HIS A 61 19.33 -7.18 7.02
C HIS A 61 18.06 -6.88 7.82
N TYR A 62 17.85 -7.58 8.94
CA TYR A 62 16.73 -7.30 9.83
C TYR A 62 16.80 -5.89 10.41
N GLU A 63 17.96 -5.46 10.91
CA GLU A 63 18.10 -4.10 11.46
C GLU A 63 17.97 -3.02 10.37
N THR A 64 18.41 -3.31 9.14
CA THR A 64 18.18 -2.42 7.99
C THR A 64 16.69 -2.30 7.70
N LEU A 65 15.97 -3.43 7.62
CA LEU A 65 14.52 -3.44 7.42
C LEU A 65 13.81 -2.67 8.53
N ARG A 66 14.06 -3.03 9.79
CA ARG A 66 13.45 -2.43 10.98
C ARG A 66 13.66 -0.92 11.02
N THR A 67 14.89 -0.45 10.78
CA THR A 67 15.22 0.98 10.80
C THR A 67 14.42 1.74 9.74
N ASN A 68 14.37 1.22 8.51
CA ASN A 68 13.66 1.89 7.42
C ASN A 68 12.15 1.82 7.60
N VAL A 69 11.60 0.68 8.01
CA VAL A 69 10.16 0.52 8.26
C VAL A 69 9.68 1.47 9.38
N ASN A 70 10.49 1.69 10.42
CA ASN A 70 10.13 2.60 11.51
C ASN A 70 10.20 4.09 11.13
N LEU A 71 11.04 4.45 10.16
CA LEU A 71 11.36 5.85 9.84
C LEU A 71 10.71 6.34 8.53
N LEU A 72 10.28 5.43 7.66
CA LEU A 72 9.70 5.74 6.38
C LEU A 72 8.20 5.47 6.40
N LYS A 73 7.44 6.28 5.65
CA LYS A 73 6.00 6.15 5.56
C LYS A 73 5.61 5.27 4.37
N MET A 74 4.65 4.38 4.59
CA MET A 74 4.06 3.57 3.51
C MET A 74 3.26 4.46 2.55
N ILE A 75 3.26 4.11 1.27
CA ILE A 75 2.56 4.85 0.20
C ILE A 75 1.32 4.08 -0.26
N GLN A 76 1.46 2.78 -0.51
CA GLN A 76 0.35 1.90 -0.91
C GLN A 76 0.44 0.51 -0.29
N LEU A 77 -0.73 -0.12 -0.15
CA LEU A 77 -0.90 -1.53 0.18
C LEU A 77 -1.87 -2.15 -0.84
N GLY A 78 -1.42 -3.18 -1.55
CA GLY A 78 -2.27 -4.00 -2.43
C GLY A 78 -2.72 -5.27 -1.71
N LEU A 79 -4.02 -5.58 -1.76
CA LEU A 79 -4.58 -6.82 -1.22
C LEU A 79 -5.40 -7.55 -2.29
N THR A 80 -5.05 -8.81 -2.54
CA THR A 80 -5.83 -9.72 -3.39
C THR A 80 -6.31 -10.91 -2.56
N PHE A 81 -7.62 -11.15 -2.57
CA PHE A 81 -8.24 -12.29 -1.88
C PHE A 81 -8.55 -13.39 -2.88
N SER A 82 -8.44 -14.65 -2.45
CA SER A 82 -8.76 -15.82 -3.27
C SER A 82 -9.28 -16.99 -2.45
N ASP A 83 -10.02 -17.89 -3.10
CA ASP A 83 -10.37 -19.19 -2.54
C ASP A 83 -9.24 -20.21 -2.72
N LYS A 84 -9.42 -21.42 -2.19
CA LYS A 84 -8.43 -22.51 -2.32
C LYS A 84 -8.09 -22.93 -3.75
N ASN A 85 -8.93 -22.57 -4.72
CA ASN A 85 -8.74 -22.90 -6.13
C ASN A 85 -8.14 -21.71 -6.91
N GLY A 86 -7.90 -20.57 -6.25
CA GLY A 86 -7.41 -19.35 -6.87
C GLY A 86 -8.49 -18.47 -7.52
N ASN A 87 -9.78 -18.72 -7.23
CA ASN A 87 -10.85 -17.86 -7.72
C ASN A 87 -10.88 -16.54 -6.94
N LEU A 88 -11.13 -15.42 -7.63
CA LEU A 88 -11.21 -14.09 -7.04
C LEU A 88 -12.64 -13.73 -6.62
N PRO A 89 -12.82 -12.93 -5.56
CA PRO A 89 -14.12 -12.34 -5.23
C PRO A 89 -14.54 -11.35 -6.31
N THR A 90 -15.85 -11.20 -6.50
CA THR A 90 -16.43 -10.16 -7.34
C THR A 90 -17.03 -9.03 -6.49
N CYS A 91 -17.00 -7.80 -6.99
CA CYS A 91 -17.60 -6.64 -6.33
C CYS A 91 -18.25 -5.68 -7.33
N GLY A 92 -19.09 -4.78 -6.80
CA GLY A 92 -19.84 -3.79 -7.58
C GLY A 92 -21.03 -4.36 -8.36
N PRO A 93 -21.82 -3.48 -9.02
CA PRO A 93 -23.03 -3.86 -9.75
C PRO A 93 -22.76 -4.73 -10.99
N ASP A 94 -21.57 -4.60 -11.58
CA ASP A 94 -21.17 -5.34 -12.78
C ASP A 94 -20.52 -6.70 -12.48
N ASN A 95 -20.45 -7.08 -11.19
CA ASN A 95 -19.90 -8.35 -10.72
C ASN A 95 -18.50 -8.66 -11.27
N ARG A 96 -17.63 -7.64 -11.31
CA ARG A 96 -16.23 -7.75 -11.75
C ARG A 96 -15.35 -8.27 -10.62
N TYR A 97 -14.26 -8.95 -10.95
CA TYR A 97 -13.27 -9.40 -9.97
C TYR A 97 -12.58 -8.22 -9.30
N CYS A 98 -12.29 -8.30 -8.01
CA CYS A 98 -11.78 -7.16 -7.25
C CYS A 98 -10.44 -7.42 -6.56
N ILE A 99 -9.55 -6.43 -6.69
CA ILE A 99 -8.23 -6.36 -6.07
C ILE A 99 -8.09 -4.98 -5.45
N TRP A 100 -7.89 -4.88 -4.14
CA TRP A 100 -7.91 -3.59 -3.45
C TRP A 100 -6.53 -2.94 -3.46
N GLN A 101 -6.50 -1.64 -3.79
CA GLN A 101 -5.31 -0.81 -3.67
C GLN A 101 -5.57 0.29 -2.65
N PHE A 102 -5.03 0.14 -1.45
CA PHE A 102 -5.07 1.15 -0.40
C PHE A 102 -3.99 2.19 -0.62
N ASN A 103 -4.36 3.47 -0.54
CA ASN A 103 -3.47 4.60 -0.73
C ASN A 103 -3.39 5.42 0.57
N PHE A 104 -2.17 5.70 1.02
CA PHE A 104 -1.92 6.45 2.25
C PHE A 104 -1.63 7.93 1.93
N ARG A 105 -2.12 8.83 2.78
CA ARG A 105 -1.98 10.29 2.61
C ARG A 105 -0.93 10.93 3.52
N GLU A 106 -0.07 10.13 4.12
CA GLU A 106 0.88 10.65 5.11
C GLU A 106 2.23 11.06 4.50
N PHE A 107 2.50 10.70 3.24
CA PHE A 107 3.79 10.88 2.58
C PHE A 107 3.89 12.19 1.80
N ASP A 108 4.85 13.04 2.20
CA ASP A 108 5.14 14.33 1.58
C ASP A 108 6.60 14.40 1.12
N LEU A 109 6.80 14.56 -0.19
CA LEU A 109 8.12 14.72 -0.81
C LEU A 109 8.93 15.92 -0.30
N SER A 110 8.28 16.88 0.37
CA SER A 110 8.93 18.09 0.89
C SER A 110 9.54 17.86 2.28
N PHE A 111 9.03 16.89 3.05
CA PHE A 111 9.37 16.72 4.46
C PHE A 111 9.85 15.32 4.81
N ASP A 112 9.38 14.28 4.10
CA ASP A 112 9.70 12.90 4.42
C ASP A 112 10.98 12.44 3.75
N ASN A 113 11.66 11.49 4.39
CA ASN A 113 12.85 10.86 3.82
C ASN A 113 12.46 9.85 2.74
N PHE A 114 13.24 9.78 1.67
CA PHE A 114 13.04 8.83 0.58
C PHE A 114 14.31 8.56 -0.22
N SER A 115 14.32 7.44 -0.93
CA SER A 115 15.30 7.16 -1.99
C SER A 115 14.83 7.76 -3.32
N HIS A 116 15.69 8.56 -3.97
CA HIS A 116 15.37 9.15 -5.27
C HIS A 116 15.02 8.11 -6.33
N ASP A 117 15.77 7.00 -6.38
CA ASP A 117 15.53 5.91 -7.33
C ASP A 117 14.15 5.28 -7.12
N SER A 118 13.73 5.12 -5.86
CA SER A 118 12.43 4.58 -5.52
C SER A 118 11.30 5.53 -5.90
N ILE A 119 11.45 6.84 -5.66
CA ILE A 119 10.45 7.83 -6.07
C ILE A 119 10.31 7.89 -7.59
N ASP A 120 11.42 7.86 -8.32
CA ASP A 120 11.39 7.87 -9.78
C ASP A 120 10.74 6.60 -10.34
N LEU A 121 11.02 5.44 -9.75
CA LEU A 121 10.34 4.20 -10.09
C LEU A 121 8.83 4.31 -9.85
N LEU A 122 8.41 4.75 -8.67
CA LEU A 122 7.00 4.87 -8.30
C LEU A 122 6.24 5.88 -9.18
N ARG A 123 6.85 7.01 -9.54
CA ARG A 123 6.26 7.96 -10.52
C ARG A 123 6.03 7.30 -11.87
N ARG A 124 7.02 6.55 -12.37
CA ARG A 124 6.91 5.83 -13.65
C ARG A 124 5.85 4.74 -13.61
N SER A 125 5.62 4.15 -12.44
CA SER A 125 4.55 3.17 -12.19
C SER A 125 3.16 3.79 -12.01
N GLY A 126 3.04 5.12 -12.05
CA GLY A 126 1.74 5.82 -12.02
C GLY A 126 1.32 6.38 -10.66
N ILE A 127 2.20 6.39 -9.65
CA ILE A 127 1.89 7.03 -8.36
C ILE A 127 1.89 8.55 -8.51
N ASP A 128 0.74 9.15 -8.19
CA ASP A 128 0.58 10.61 -8.07
C ASP A 128 0.83 11.06 -6.63
N PHE A 129 2.05 11.51 -6.36
CA PHE A 129 2.47 11.98 -5.04
C PHE A 129 1.72 13.22 -4.55
N ALA A 130 1.05 13.99 -5.42
CA ALA A 130 0.22 15.08 -4.96
C ALA A 130 -1.02 14.58 -4.19
N LYS A 131 -1.44 13.33 -4.44
CA LYS A 131 -2.56 12.67 -3.73
C LYS A 131 -2.11 11.93 -2.47
N THR A 132 -0.82 11.68 -2.30
CA THR A 132 -0.26 11.00 -1.12
C THR A 132 0.02 11.95 0.03
N THR A 133 -0.18 13.26 -0.17
CA THR A 133 -0.09 14.28 0.86
C THR A 133 -1.47 14.58 1.43
N GLU A 134 -1.55 14.68 2.75
CA GLU A 134 -2.74 15.16 3.43
C GLU A 134 -3.03 16.60 2.98
N THR A 135 -4.23 16.83 2.47
CA THR A 135 -4.66 18.19 2.13
C THR A 135 -4.64 19.01 3.42
N ALA A 136 -3.88 20.09 3.45
CA ALA A 136 -3.53 20.88 4.63
C ALA A 136 -4.71 21.61 5.31
N SER A 137 -5.85 20.96 5.57
CA SER A 137 -7.00 21.58 6.25
C SER A 137 -6.89 21.57 7.77
N PHE A 138 -5.88 20.91 8.36
CA PHE A 138 -5.73 20.80 9.83
C PHE A 138 -4.33 21.12 10.38
N ARG A 139 -3.35 21.43 9.53
CA ARG A 139 -1.96 21.67 9.98
C ARG A 139 -1.69 23.08 10.51
N ASP A 140 -2.64 24.02 10.38
CA ASP A 140 -2.52 25.40 10.85
C ASP A 140 -3.15 25.67 12.24
N ALA A 141 -3.67 24.66 12.93
CA ALA A 141 -4.09 24.82 14.32
C ALA A 141 -2.87 24.74 15.26
N SER A 142 -2.00 25.76 15.18
CA SER A 142 -1.04 26.01 16.26
C SER A 142 -1.84 26.34 17.54
N PRO A 143 -1.55 25.70 18.69
CA PRO A 143 -2.10 26.15 19.95
C PRO A 143 -1.45 27.50 20.27
N SER A 144 -2.25 28.56 20.22
CA SER A 144 -1.89 29.83 20.84
C SER A 144 -1.73 29.56 22.34
N PHE A 145 -0.50 29.60 22.83
CA PHE A 145 -0.18 29.76 24.25
C PHE A 145 -0.55 31.16 24.73
#